data_AF-A0A924B7W0-F1
#
_entry.id   AF-A0A924B7W0-F1
#
_cell.length_a   1.000
_cell.length_b   1.000
_cell.length_c   1.000
_cell.angle_alpha   90.00
_cell.angle_beta   90.00
_cell.angle_gamma   90.00
#
_symmetry.space_group_name_H-M   'P 1'
#
loop_
_entity.id
_entity.type
_entity.pdbx_description
1 polymer ?
#
loop_
_entity_poly.entity_id
_entity_poly.type
_entity_poly.pdbx_seq_one_letter_code
_entity_poly.pdbx_strand_id
1 'polypeptide(L)'
;MLKNIIKISFLSSIISSIIVMPVMSYSPFTDQANDIYKSRTRCELCHQGSQLNSYGRDFGIEWRKDHDIINSFRVIENIDSDNDGFINIDEIRAMSLPGDKTSIPRLKISTKNIDNQLKKSH
;
A
#
# COMPACT_ATOMS: atom_id res chain seq x y z
N MET A 1 28.35 67.78 28.77
CA MET A 1 28.17 66.50 29.49
C MET A 1 26.87 65.85 29.04
N LEU A 2 26.97 64.58 28.65
CA LEU A 2 25.99 63.51 28.41
C LEU A 2 24.55 63.82 27.94
N LYS A 3 24.25 63.36 26.72
CA LYS A 3 22.90 63.27 26.11
C LYS A 3 22.08 62.18 26.81
N ASN A 4 20.86 62.49 27.23
CA ASN A 4 19.89 61.53 27.76
C ASN A 4 19.41 60.59 26.64
N ILE A 5 19.89 59.34 26.66
CA ILE A 5 19.44 58.28 25.76
C ILE A 5 18.25 57.58 26.43
N ILE A 6 17.07 57.80 25.85
CA ILE A 6 15.83 57.11 26.18
C ILE A 6 16.01 55.64 25.80
N LYS A 7 16.20 54.76 26.80
CA LYS A 7 16.21 53.31 26.61
C LYS A 7 14.77 52.84 26.43
N ILE A 8 14.33 52.69 25.17
CA ILE A 8 13.09 51.99 24.85
C ILE A 8 13.35 50.50 25.12
N SER A 9 12.85 50.02 26.25
CA SER A 9 12.87 48.59 26.58
C SER A 9 11.81 47.89 25.72
N PHE A 10 12.25 47.25 24.64
CA PHE A 10 11.39 46.34 23.85
C PHE A 10 11.18 45.07 24.67
N LEU A 11 10.06 45.00 25.38
CA LEU A 11 9.58 43.78 26.01
C LEU A 11 9.04 42.87 24.89
N SER A 12 9.89 41.99 24.38
CA SER A 12 9.52 41.00 23.37
C SER A 12 8.57 39.97 23.98
N SER A 13 7.26 40.20 23.85
CA SER A 13 6.23 39.18 24.11
C SER A 13 6.39 38.04 23.11
N ILE A 14 7.03 36.96 23.53
CA ILE A 14 7.07 35.69 22.80
C ILE A 14 5.68 35.06 22.92
N ILE A 15 4.81 35.34 21.96
CA ILE A 15 3.54 34.62 21.81
C ILE A 15 3.92 33.24 21.28
N SER A 16 4.02 32.26 22.19
CA SER A 16 4.19 30.86 21.84
C SER A 16 2.87 30.35 21.26
N SER A 17 2.70 30.52 19.95
CA SER A 17 1.60 29.89 19.22
C SER A 17 1.89 28.40 19.14
N ILE A 18 1.23 27.62 20.01
CA ILE A 18 1.21 26.16 19.90
C ILE A 18 0.43 25.83 18.61
N ILE A 19 1.15 25.55 17.53
CA ILE A 19 0.57 25.02 16.30
C ILE A 19 0.23 23.56 16.58
N VAL A 20 -1.05 23.28 16.84
CA VAL A 20 -1.55 21.91 16.91
C VAL A 20 -1.61 21.39 15.47
N MET A 21 -0.58 20.67 15.02
CA MET A 21 -0.67 20.00 13.73
C MET A 21 -1.65 18.83 13.84
N PRO A 22 -2.69 18.76 12.98
CA PRO A 22 -3.52 17.58 12.91
C PRO A 22 -2.64 16.43 12.42
N VAL A 23 -2.42 15.44 13.29
CA VAL A 23 -1.81 14.17 12.89
C VAL A 23 -2.81 13.47 11.98
N MET A 24 -2.69 13.65 10.67
CA MET A 24 -3.45 12.86 9.73
C MET A 24 -2.99 11.41 9.85
N SER A 25 -3.89 10.51 10.26
CA SER A 25 -3.66 9.07 10.21
C SER A 25 -3.72 8.61 8.75
N TYR A 26 -2.73 9.00 7.97
CA TYR A 26 -2.49 8.44 6.65
C TYR A 26 -1.96 7.02 6.87
N SER A 27 -2.52 6.00 6.22
CA SER A 27 -1.92 4.67 6.23
C SER A 27 -0.88 4.64 5.11
N PRO A 28 0.42 4.84 5.42
CA PRO A 28 1.45 4.89 4.38
C PRO A 28 1.44 3.63 3.51
N PHE A 29 0.97 2.50 4.04
CA PHE A 29 0.89 1.22 3.35
C PHE A 29 -0.08 1.23 2.17
N THR A 30 -1.33 1.69 2.35
CA THR A 30 -2.34 1.62 1.28
C THR A 30 -2.00 2.58 0.14
N ASP A 31 -1.46 3.76 0.44
CA ASP A 31 -1.09 4.71 -0.59
C ASP A 31 0.13 4.26 -1.38
N GLN A 32 1.13 3.66 -0.72
CA GLN A 32 2.29 3.11 -1.41
C GLN A 32 1.92 1.88 -2.23
N ALA A 33 1.07 0.99 -1.72
CA ALA A 33 0.56 -0.13 -2.49
C ALA A 33 -0.23 0.35 -3.73
N ASN A 34 -1.08 1.37 -3.57
CA ASN A 34 -1.80 1.97 -4.70
C ASN A 34 -0.85 2.55 -5.75
N ASP A 35 0.22 3.21 -5.30
CA ASP A 35 1.21 3.80 -6.20
C ASP A 35 2.06 2.75 -6.92
N ILE A 36 2.50 1.70 -6.20
CA ILE A 36 3.32 0.61 -6.76
C ILE A 36 2.50 -0.20 -7.77
N TYR A 37 1.30 -0.61 -7.38
CA TYR A 37 0.47 -1.51 -8.21
C TYR A 37 -0.41 -0.77 -9.21
N LYS A 38 -0.47 0.58 -9.14
CA LYS A 38 -1.38 1.42 -9.94
C LYS A 38 -2.83 0.91 -9.90
N SER A 39 -3.23 0.39 -8.75
CA SER A 39 -4.53 -0.23 -8.50
C SER A 39 -5.13 0.33 -7.21
N ARG A 40 -6.46 0.18 -7.03
CA ARG A 40 -7.14 0.60 -5.80
C ARG A 40 -7.10 -0.54 -4.79
N THR A 41 -5.95 -0.71 -4.15
CA THR A 41 -5.77 -1.66 -3.05
C THR A 41 -6.63 -1.27 -1.85
N ARG A 42 -7.01 -2.28 -1.07
CA ARG A 42 -7.89 -2.14 0.09
C ARG A 42 -7.29 -2.92 1.26
N CYS A 43 -7.87 -2.78 2.46
CA CYS A 43 -7.38 -3.45 3.66
C CYS A 43 -7.26 -4.97 3.47
N GLU A 44 -8.15 -5.55 2.66
CA GLU A 44 -8.22 -6.96 2.32
C GLU A 44 -6.95 -7.49 1.62
N LEU A 45 -6.13 -6.61 1.05
CA LEU A 45 -4.83 -7.00 0.50
C LEU A 45 -3.93 -7.63 1.57
N CYS A 46 -3.89 -7.03 2.77
CA CYS A 46 -3.04 -7.49 3.88
C CYS A 46 -3.81 -8.07 5.07
N HIS A 47 -5.12 -7.83 5.17
CA HIS A 47 -5.93 -8.19 6.33
C HIS A 47 -7.08 -9.12 6.01
N GLN A 48 -7.39 -10.00 6.96
CA GLN A 48 -8.65 -10.75 7.03
C GLN A 48 -9.33 -10.39 8.35
N GLY A 49 -10.29 -9.46 8.28
CA GLY A 49 -10.83 -8.81 9.47
C GLY A 49 -9.77 -7.96 10.17
N SER A 50 -9.53 -8.20 11.46
CA SER A 50 -8.50 -7.49 12.25
C SER A 50 -7.11 -8.13 12.19
N GLN A 51 -6.99 -9.33 11.63
CA GLN A 51 -5.74 -10.09 11.57
C GLN A 51 -5.06 -9.91 10.21
N LEU A 52 -3.75 -10.16 10.14
CA LEU A 52 -3.04 -10.23 8.87
C LEU A 52 -3.38 -11.54 8.14
N ASN A 53 -3.68 -11.45 6.85
CA ASN A 53 -3.74 -12.61 5.96
C ASN A 53 -2.30 -13.12 5.65
N SER A 54 -2.14 -14.15 4.81
CA SER A 54 -0.80 -14.66 4.47
C SER A 54 0.08 -13.61 3.81
N TYR A 55 -0.42 -12.91 2.79
CA TYR A 55 0.30 -11.83 2.12
C TYR A 55 0.78 -10.75 3.11
N GLY A 56 -0.09 -10.31 4.02
CA GLY A 56 0.23 -9.33 5.05
C GLY A 56 1.27 -9.82 6.06
N ARG A 57 1.32 -11.13 6.35
CA ARG A 57 2.37 -11.72 7.21
C ARG A 57 3.71 -11.74 6.50
N ASP A 58 3.76 -12.11 5.22
CA ASP A 58 4.99 -12.11 4.43
C ASP A 58 5.53 -10.68 4.26
N PHE A 59 4.66 -9.72 3.94
CA PHE A 59 4.99 -8.30 3.98
C PHE A 59 5.58 -7.90 5.34
N GLY A 60 4.92 -8.29 6.43
CA GLY A 60 5.36 -7.97 7.79
C GLY A 60 6.72 -8.58 8.17
N ILE A 61 7.11 -9.70 7.57
CA ILE A 61 8.44 -10.30 7.74
C ILE A 61 9.50 -9.42 7.06
N GLU A 62 9.27 -9.01 5.81
CA GLU A 62 10.19 -8.17 5.06
C GLU A 62 10.29 -6.77 5.67
N TRP A 63 9.16 -6.15 6.02
CA TRP A 63 9.09 -4.83 6.65
C TRP A 63 9.92 -4.72 7.92
N ARG A 64 9.96 -5.77 8.73
CA ARG A 64 10.73 -5.77 10.00
C ARG A 64 12.25 -5.80 9.80
N LYS A 65 12.75 -6.11 8.60
CA LYS A 65 14.20 -6.20 8.34
C LYS A 65 14.84 -4.82 8.24
N ASP A 66 14.23 -3.91 7.49
CA ASP A 66 14.83 -2.62 7.13
C ASP A 66 13.87 -1.43 7.26
N HIS A 67 12.57 -1.67 7.48
CA HIS A 67 11.53 -0.65 7.48
C HIS A 67 11.49 0.14 6.16
N ASP A 68 11.75 -0.53 5.02
CA ASP A 68 11.51 -0.01 3.68
C ASP A 68 10.22 -0.62 3.09
N ILE A 69 9.16 0.18 2.97
CA ILE A 69 7.84 -0.28 2.53
C ILE A 69 7.90 -0.71 1.06
N ILE A 70 8.59 0.06 0.23
CA ILE A 70 8.67 -0.18 -1.22
C ILE A 70 9.47 -1.46 -1.47
N ASN A 71 10.60 -1.62 -0.80
CA ASN A 71 11.39 -2.84 -0.88
C ASN A 71 10.60 -4.05 -0.40
N SER A 72 9.89 -3.92 0.74
CA SER A 72 9.07 -5.00 1.31
C SER A 72 8.00 -5.51 0.34
N PHE A 73 7.31 -4.60 -0.35
CA PHE A 73 6.36 -4.99 -1.40
C PHE A 73 7.06 -5.72 -2.56
N ARG A 74 8.18 -5.20 -3.05
CA ARG A 74 8.91 -5.79 -4.18
C ARG A 74 9.45 -7.18 -3.88
N VAL A 75 9.93 -7.43 -2.66
CA VAL A 75 10.48 -8.74 -2.29
C VAL A 75 9.40 -9.82 -2.33
N ILE A 76 8.19 -9.51 -1.85
CA ILE A 76 7.11 -10.50 -1.76
C ILE A 76 6.34 -10.68 -3.08
N GLU A 77 6.57 -9.87 -4.11
CA GLU A 77 5.84 -9.95 -5.39
C GLU A 77 5.93 -11.32 -6.08
N ASN A 78 7.06 -12.02 -5.92
CA ASN A 78 7.32 -13.32 -6.55
C ASN A 78 7.08 -14.52 -5.62
N ILE A 79 6.43 -14.29 -4.48
CA ILE A 79 6.01 -15.34 -3.55
C ILE A 79 4.56 -15.70 -3.85
N ASP A 80 4.19 -16.96 -3.63
CA ASP A 80 2.81 -17.43 -3.54
C ASP A 80 2.44 -17.48 -2.05
N SER A 81 1.91 -16.37 -1.54
CA SER A 81 1.77 -16.18 -0.09
C SER A 81 0.73 -17.13 0.51
N ASP A 82 -0.38 -17.37 -0.19
CA ASP A 82 -1.42 -18.26 0.29
C ASP A 82 -1.22 -19.72 -0.14
N ASN A 83 -0.35 -20.03 -1.10
CA ASN A 83 -0.10 -21.36 -1.66
C ASN A 83 -1.27 -21.91 -2.48
N ASP A 84 -1.84 -21.08 -3.35
CA ASP A 84 -2.88 -21.45 -4.31
C ASP A 84 -2.35 -21.75 -5.73
N GLY A 85 -1.05 -21.54 -5.95
CA GLY A 85 -0.36 -21.76 -7.21
C GLY A 85 -0.12 -20.51 -8.05
N PHE A 86 -0.50 -19.32 -7.58
CA PHE A 86 -0.25 -18.04 -8.24
C PHE A 86 0.68 -17.16 -7.41
N ILE A 87 1.57 -16.42 -8.07
CA ILE A 87 2.41 -15.45 -7.37
C ILE A 87 1.65 -14.15 -7.12
N ASN A 88 1.98 -13.50 -6.02
CA ASN A 88 1.28 -12.33 -5.50
C ASN A 88 1.09 -11.21 -6.54
N ILE A 89 2.12 -10.93 -7.36
CA ILE A 89 2.04 -9.86 -8.36
C ILE A 89 1.04 -10.18 -9.48
N ASP A 90 0.90 -11.44 -9.88
CA ASP A 90 -0.02 -11.84 -10.94
C ASP A 90 -1.47 -11.76 -10.47
N GLU A 91 -1.69 -12.13 -9.20
CA GLU A 91 -2.96 -11.95 -8.52
C GLU A 91 -3.39 -10.49 -8.40
N ILE A 92 -2.50 -9.63 -7.89
CA ILE A 92 -2.78 -8.20 -7.76
C ILE A 92 -3.11 -7.58 -9.13
N ARG A 93 -2.37 -7.95 -10.18
CA ARG A 93 -2.66 -7.51 -11.56
C ARG A 93 -3.99 -8.05 -12.09
N ALA A 94 -4.40 -9.25 -11.66
CA ALA A 94 -5.69 -9.86 -11.97
C ALA A 94 -6.85 -9.34 -11.10
N MET A 95 -6.58 -8.39 -10.19
CA MET A 95 -7.54 -7.89 -9.20
C MET A 95 -8.06 -8.99 -8.27
N SER A 96 -7.22 -9.99 -7.99
CA SER A 96 -7.46 -11.03 -6.99
C SER A 96 -6.65 -10.73 -5.70
N LEU A 97 -6.77 -11.59 -4.68
CA LEU A 97 -6.25 -11.31 -3.34
C LEU A 97 -5.17 -12.34 -2.96
N PRO A 98 -3.88 -11.96 -2.92
CA PRO A 98 -2.76 -12.87 -2.69
C PRO A 98 -2.67 -13.51 -1.29
N GLY A 99 -3.63 -13.18 -0.43
CA GLY A 99 -3.74 -13.71 0.91
C GLY A 99 -4.96 -14.62 1.11
N ASP A 100 -5.67 -14.95 0.03
CA ASP A 100 -6.93 -15.68 0.04
C ASP A 100 -6.96 -16.71 -1.10
N LYS A 101 -6.73 -17.98 -0.72
CA LYS A 101 -6.71 -19.16 -1.63
C LYS A 101 -7.94 -19.31 -2.52
N THR A 102 -9.05 -18.65 -2.19
CA THR A 102 -10.29 -18.71 -2.96
C THR A 102 -10.38 -17.61 -4.02
N SER A 103 -9.47 -16.63 -3.96
CA SER A 103 -9.38 -15.45 -4.81
C SER A 103 -8.28 -15.60 -5.85
N ILE A 104 -8.49 -16.50 -6.80
CA ILE A 104 -7.51 -16.80 -7.86
C ILE A 104 -7.69 -15.89 -9.09
N PRO A 105 -6.63 -15.68 -9.91
CA PRO A 105 -6.76 -15.02 -11.20
C PRO A 105 -7.77 -15.72 -12.08
N ARG A 106 -8.82 -15.01 -12.52
CA ARG A 106 -9.73 -15.55 -13.55
C ARG A 106 -8.97 -15.66 -14.86
N LEU A 107 -8.84 -16.88 -15.39
CA LEU A 107 -8.39 -17.10 -16.75
C LEU A 107 -9.26 -16.26 -17.68
N LYS A 108 -8.65 -15.27 -18.34
CA LYS A 108 -9.31 -14.47 -19.36
C LYS A 108 -9.47 -15.37 -20.58
N ILE A 109 -10.49 -16.21 -20.59
CA ILE A 109 -10.86 -16.98 -21.78
C ILE A 109 -11.22 -15.95 -22.85
N SER A 110 -10.29 -15.67 -23.75
CA SER A 110 -10.53 -14.82 -24.91
C SER A 110 -11.53 -15.55 -25.81
N THR A 111 -12.81 -15.19 -25.68
CA THR A 111 -13.93 -15.74 -26.45
C THR A 111 -13.73 -15.64 -27.97
N LYS A 112 -12.79 -14.80 -28.45
CA LYS A 112 -12.36 -14.76 -29.86
C LYS A 112 -11.87 -16.11 -30.41
N ASN A 113 -11.38 -17.03 -29.58
CA ASN A 113 -10.88 -18.33 -30.05
C ASN A 113 -11.92 -19.46 -29.96
N ILE A 114 -13.00 -19.28 -29.19
CA ILE A 114 -14.07 -20.28 -29.04
C ILE A 114 -15.00 -20.24 -30.27
N ASP A 115 -15.28 -19.05 -30.79
CA ASP A 115 -16.12 -18.88 -31.99
C ASP A 115 -15.49 -19.49 -33.25
N ASN A 116 -14.16 -19.57 -33.32
CA ASN A 116 -13.42 -20.20 -34.43
C ASN A 116 -13.29 -21.72 -34.31
N GLN A 117 -13.51 -22.29 -33.12
CA GLN A 117 -13.51 -23.74 -32.89
C GLN A 117 -14.91 -24.35 -33.11
N LEU A 118 -15.98 -23.60 -32.80
CA LEU A 118 -17.37 -24.04 -33.01
C LEU A 118 -17.86 -23.90 -34.46
N LYS A 119 -17.21 -23.06 -35.29
CA LYS A 119 -17.55 -22.91 -36.73
C LYS A 119 -16.82 -23.89 -37.66
N LYS A 120 -15.94 -24.75 -37.14
CA LYS A 120 -15.24 -25.79 -37.93
C LYS A 120 -15.83 -27.18 -37.77
N SER A 121 -16.93 -27.32 -37.02
CA SER A 121 -17.62 -28.59 -36.78
C SER A 121 -19.01 -28.67 -37.42
N HIS A 122 -19.34 -27.80 -38.37
CA HIS A 122 -20.51 -27.89 -39.25
C HIS A 122 -20.11 -27.75 -40.71
#